data_AF-A0A7L7LCE1-F1
#
_entry.id   AF-A0A7L7LCE1-F1
#
_cell.length_a   1.000
_cell.length_b   1.000
_cell.length_c   1.000
_cell.angle_alpha   90.00
_cell.angle_beta   90.00
_cell.angle_gamma   90.00
#
_symmetry.space_group_name_H-M   'P 1'
#
loop_
_entity.id
_entity.type
_entity.pdbx_description
1 polymer ?
#
loop_
_entity_poly.entity_id
_entity_poly.type
_entity_poly.pdbx_seq_one_letter_code
_entity_poly.pdbx_strand_id
1 'polypeptide(L)'
;MDITSANDFASATKLDKTNTRFLAPVLMRLLKLHQLNAVYAATQHLNGLDFIDVVLEQLGIQFEVDAKELQNIPVHGAFIAIANHPYGGIDGLILLKIWLAYGPISKFWRINYYKK
;
A
#
# COMPACT_ATOMS: atom_id res chain seq x y z
N MET A 1 10.67 2.46 12.53
CA MET A 1 10.34 3.76 11.92
C MET A 1 8.84 3.72 11.67
N ASP A 2 8.08 4.75 12.06
CA ASP A 2 6.63 4.76 11.88
C ASP A 2 6.28 5.35 10.51
N ILE A 3 5.21 4.88 9.88
CA ILE A 3 4.74 5.44 8.60
C ILE A 3 4.24 6.87 8.82
N THR A 4 3.57 7.10 9.94
CA THR A 4 3.03 8.41 10.33
C THR A 4 3.11 8.59 11.85
N SER A 5 3.70 9.70 12.32
CA SER A 5 3.68 10.09 13.73
C SER A 5 2.46 10.95 14.09
N ALA A 6 2.16 11.09 15.39
CA ALA A 6 1.08 11.96 15.85
C ALA A 6 1.27 13.44 15.46
N ASN A 7 2.52 13.89 15.34
CA ASN A 7 2.82 15.24 14.90
C ASN A 7 2.57 15.39 13.40
N ASP A 8 3.03 14.44 12.59
CA ASP A 8 2.81 14.44 11.14
C ASP A 8 1.31 14.36 10.82
N PHE A 9 0.58 13.51 11.55
CA PHE A 9 -0.87 13.39 11.43
C PHE A 9 -1.59 14.69 11.81
N ALA A 10 -1.20 15.32 12.92
CA ALA A 10 -1.80 16.59 13.36
C ALA A 10 -1.58 17.71 12.33
N SER A 11 -0.39 17.80 11.73
CA SER A 11 -0.09 18.79 10.71
C SER A 11 -0.78 18.50 9.38
N ALA A 12 -0.89 17.23 8.97
CA ALA A 12 -1.64 16.82 7.78
C ALA A 12 -3.14 17.13 7.88
N THR A 13 -3.69 17.03 9.10
CA THR A 13 -5.11 17.28 9.40
C THR A 13 -5.40 18.70 9.88
N LYS A 14 -4.38 19.57 9.99
CA LYS A 14 -4.45 20.96 10.52
C LYS A 14 -4.93 21.05 11.98
N LEU A 15 -4.86 19.97 12.75
CA LEU A 15 -5.20 19.94 14.19
C LEU A 15 -4.18 20.72 15.04
N ASP A 16 -2.98 20.91 14.50
CA ASP A 16 -1.94 21.76 15.08
C ASP A 16 -2.30 23.25 15.03
N LYS A 17 -2.98 23.71 13.98
CA LYS A 17 -3.42 25.11 13.80
C LYS A 17 -4.67 25.46 14.61
N THR A 18 -5.49 24.48 14.99
CA THR A 18 -6.75 24.68 15.72
C THR A 18 -6.60 24.45 17.23
N ASN A 19 -5.38 24.32 17.75
CA ASN A 19 -5.08 24.00 19.15
C ASN A 19 -5.73 22.69 19.66
N THR A 20 -6.10 21.78 18.75
CA THR A 20 -6.73 20.49 19.07
C THR A 20 -5.77 19.31 18.90
N ARG A 21 -4.46 19.55 18.93
CA ARG A 21 -3.39 18.56 18.75
C ARG A 21 -3.54 17.32 19.65
N PHE A 22 -4.11 17.46 20.86
CA PHE A 22 -4.35 16.34 21.77
C PHE A 22 -5.33 15.29 21.21
N LEU A 23 -6.15 15.62 20.21
CA LEU A 23 -7.04 14.68 19.53
C LEU A 23 -6.30 13.77 18.54
N ALA A 24 -5.09 14.15 18.08
CA ALA A 24 -4.34 13.38 17.09
C ALA A 24 -4.09 11.91 17.50
N PRO A 25 -3.54 11.58 18.69
CA PRO A 25 -3.35 10.19 19.09
C PRO A 25 -4.67 9.41 19.25
N VAL A 26 -5.75 10.09 19.65
CA VAL A 26 -7.09 9.49 19.77
C VAL A 26 -7.61 9.13 18.38
N LEU A 27 -7.55 10.07 17.44
CA LEU A 27 -7.98 9.85 16.05
C LEU A 27 -7.12 8.80 15.35
N MET A 28 -5.81 8.81 15.55
CA MET A 28 -4.93 7.76 15.02
C MET A 28 -5.31 6.37 15.55
N ARG A 29 -5.70 6.26 16.83
CA ARG A 29 -6.14 4.99 17.41
C ARG A 29 -7.51 4.57 16.85
N LEU A 30 -8.44 5.51 16.70
CA LEU A 30 -9.77 5.27 16.10
C LEU A 30 -9.67 4.83 14.63
N LEU A 31 -8.79 5.47 13.87
CA LEU A 31 -8.51 5.13 12.46
C LEU A 31 -7.57 3.93 12.31
N LYS A 32 -7.19 3.28 13.43
CA LYS A 32 -6.26 2.13 13.47
C LYS A 32 -4.89 2.40 12.83
N LEU A 33 -4.46 3.65 12.71
CA LEU A 33 -3.13 4.00 12.19
C LEU A 33 -1.99 3.45 13.05
N HIS A 34 -2.23 3.26 14.35
CA HIS A 34 -1.30 2.55 15.22
C HIS A 34 -1.13 1.07 14.82
N GLN A 35 -2.20 0.40 14.39
CA GLN A 35 -2.12 -0.98 13.92
C GLN A 35 -1.33 -1.03 12.61
N LEU A 36 -1.56 -0.07 11.71
CA LEU A 36 -0.79 0.05 10.47
C LEU A 36 0.71 0.27 10.74
N ASN A 37 1.07 1.13 11.69
CA ASN A 37 2.47 1.32 12.11
C ASN A 37 3.07 0.02 12.69
N ALA A 38 2.30 -0.75 13.48
CA ALA A 38 2.76 -2.02 14.02
C ALA A 38 3.00 -3.08 12.93
N VAL A 39 2.07 -3.18 11.97
CA VAL A 39 2.20 -4.03 10.77
C VAL A 39 3.47 -3.65 10.01
N TYR A 40 3.67 -2.36 9.72
CA TYR A 40 4.85 -1.89 9.02
C TYR A 40 6.14 -2.15 9.79
N ALA A 41 6.14 -1.92 11.11
CA ALA A 41 7.31 -2.18 11.93
C ALA A 41 7.73 -3.66 11.86
N ALA A 42 6.75 -4.56 11.81
CA ALA A 42 6.95 -6.00 11.67
C ALA A 42 7.38 -6.41 10.25
N THR A 43 6.99 -5.69 9.20
CA THR A 43 7.24 -6.11 7.80
C THR A 43 8.34 -5.33 7.07
N GLN A 44 8.76 -4.16 7.56
CA GLN A 44 9.70 -3.25 6.88
C GLN A 44 11.06 -3.87 6.49
N HIS A 45 11.43 -5.00 7.10
CA HIS A 45 12.68 -5.71 6.83
C HIS A 45 12.55 -6.73 5.68
N LEU A 46 11.32 -7.07 5.28
CA LEU A 46 11.01 -7.96 4.17
C LEU A 46 11.07 -7.18 2.85
N ASN A 47 11.29 -7.90 1.75
CA ASN A 47 11.40 -7.31 0.42
C ASN A 47 10.58 -8.08 -0.61
N GLY A 48 10.16 -7.40 -1.67
CA GLY A 48 9.49 -8.03 -2.81
C GLY A 48 8.20 -8.77 -2.40
N LEU A 49 8.08 -10.03 -2.83
CA LEU A 49 6.89 -10.85 -2.58
C LEU A 49 6.69 -11.13 -1.09
N ASP A 50 7.74 -11.42 -0.32
CA ASP A 50 7.62 -11.73 1.11
C ASP A 50 7.01 -10.57 1.90
N PHE A 51 7.38 -9.33 1.54
CA PHE A 51 6.78 -8.14 2.13
C PHE A 51 5.28 -8.07 1.83
N ILE A 52 4.89 -8.27 0.57
CA ILE A 52 3.49 -8.14 0.15
C ILE A 52 2.64 -9.24 0.79
N ASP A 53 3.16 -10.46 0.86
CA ASP A 53 2.47 -11.63 1.41
C ASP A 53 2.14 -11.43 2.89
N VAL A 54 3.13 -11.03 3.69
CA VAL A 54 2.92 -10.79 5.13
C VAL A 54 2.01 -9.58 5.35
N VAL A 55 2.09 -8.53 4.53
CA VAL A 55 1.18 -7.37 4.64
C VAL A 55 -0.27 -7.78 4.34
N LEU A 56 -0.51 -8.52 3.26
CA LEU A 56 -1.88 -8.98 2.92
C LEU A 56 -2.43 -9.93 3.98
N GLU A 57 -1.61 -10.83 4.51
CA GLU A 57 -1.97 -11.73 5.61
C GLU A 57 -2.35 -10.96 6.88
N GLN A 58 -1.54 -9.99 7.31
CA GLN A 58 -1.83 -9.18 8.50
C GLN A 58 -3.07 -8.30 8.35
N LEU A 59 -3.41 -7.92 7.11
CA LEU A 59 -4.66 -7.22 6.80
C LEU A 59 -5.87 -8.17 6.66
N GLY A 60 -5.66 -9.49 6.73
CA GLY A 60 -6.71 -10.50 6.58
C GLY A 60 -7.28 -10.57 5.17
N ILE A 61 -6.47 -10.24 4.16
CA ILE A 61 -6.92 -10.12 2.77
C ILE A 61 -6.69 -11.44 2.05
N GLN A 62 -7.77 -11.99 1.53
CA GLN A 62 -7.75 -13.13 0.63
C GLN A 62 -8.20 -12.67 -0.76
N PHE A 63 -7.51 -13.17 -1.78
CA PHE A 63 -7.86 -12.88 -3.17
C PHE A 63 -7.59 -14.11 -4.03
N GLU A 64 -8.33 -14.22 -5.11
CA GLU A 64 -8.17 -15.25 -6.13
C GLU A 64 -7.87 -14.59 -7.47
N VAL A 65 -7.08 -15.26 -8.29
CA VAL A 65 -6.76 -14.81 -9.65
C VAL A 65 -7.18 -15.91 -10.61
N ASP A 66 -7.99 -15.55 -11.60
CA ASP A 66 -8.37 -16.50 -12.65
C ASP A 66 -7.14 -16.86 -13.49
N ALA A 67 -6.87 -18.16 -13.62
CA ALA A 67 -5.79 -18.67 -14.45
C ALA A 67 -5.91 -18.23 -15.92
N LYS A 68 -7.13 -17.98 -16.43
CA LYS A 68 -7.34 -17.44 -17.77
C LYS A 68 -6.84 -16.00 -17.89
N GLU A 69 -7.03 -15.18 -16.86
CA GLU A 69 -6.56 -13.80 -16.85
C GLU A 69 -5.03 -13.72 -16.78
N LEU A 70 -4.38 -14.67 -16.11
CA LEU A 70 -2.92 -14.77 -16.11
C LEU A 70 -2.33 -14.99 -17.51
N GLN A 71 -3.06 -15.66 -18.42
CA GLN A 71 -2.63 -15.85 -19.81
C GLN A 71 -2.61 -14.54 -20.62
N ASN A 72 -3.33 -13.51 -20.16
CA ASN A 72 -3.32 -12.20 -20.79
C ASN A 72 -2.07 -11.38 -20.44
N ILE A 73 -1.27 -11.81 -19.45
CA ILE A 73 -0.03 -11.13 -19.08
C ILE A 73 1.05 -11.46 -20.11
N PRO A 74 1.61 -10.46 -20.83
CA PRO A 74 2.63 -10.74 -21.84
C PRO A 74 3.92 -11.26 -21.21
N VAL A 75 4.46 -12.35 -21.75
CA VAL A 75 5.72 -12.96 -21.27
C VAL A 75 6.94 -12.07 -21.57
N HIS A 76 6.84 -11.21 -22.58
CA HIS A 76 7.91 -10.30 -23.02
C HIS A 76 7.34 -8.94 -23.43
N GLY A 77 8.18 -7.91 -23.30
CA GLY A 77 7.83 -6.55 -23.67
C GLY A 77 7.10 -5.77 -22.58
N ALA A 78 6.74 -4.53 -22.89
CA ALA A 78 5.98 -3.68 -21.99
C ALA A 78 4.48 -3.97 -22.12
N PHE A 79 3.74 -3.82 -21.02
CA PHE A 79 2.29 -3.92 -21.01
C PHE A 79 1.68 -2.83 -20.12
N ILE A 80 0.38 -2.62 -20.29
CA ILE A 80 -0.41 -1.70 -19.49
C ILE A 80 -1.45 -2.53 -18.75
N ALA A 81 -1.42 -2.47 -17.41
CA ALA A 81 -2.49 -3.00 -16.58
C ALA A 81 -3.54 -1.91 -16.33
N ILE A 82 -4.79 -2.20 -16.66
CA ILE A 82 -5.93 -1.35 -16.33
C ILE A 82 -6.73 -2.10 -15.28
N ALA A 83 -6.81 -1.55 -14.07
CA ALA A 83 -7.57 -2.14 -12.99
C ALA A 83 -8.49 -1.09 -12.36
N ASN A 84 -9.72 -1.51 -12.09
CA ASN A 84 -10.64 -0.71 -11.29
C ASN A 84 -10.30 -1.00 -9.82
N HIS A 85 -9.89 0.03 -9.08
CA HIS A 85 -9.32 -0.11 -7.74
C HIS A 85 -10.24 0.54 -6.69
N PRO A 86 -11.34 -0.13 -6.28
CA PRO A 86 -12.26 0.40 -5.29
C PRO A 86 -11.62 0.58 -3.91
N TYR A 87 -10.56 -0.19 -3.58
CA TYR A 87 -9.88 -0.17 -2.28
C TYR A 87 -8.48 0.49 -2.35
N GLY A 88 -8.03 0.89 -3.53
CA GLY A 88 -6.84 1.71 -3.74
C GLY A 88 -5.55 0.95 -3.42
N GLY A 89 -4.93 1.27 -2.29
CA GLY A 89 -3.57 0.78 -1.95
C GLY A 89 -3.46 -0.73 -1.82
N ILE A 90 -4.51 -1.40 -1.34
CA ILE A 90 -4.59 -2.87 -1.27
C ILE A 90 -4.57 -3.47 -2.68
N ASP A 91 -5.39 -2.93 -3.57
CA ASP A 91 -5.48 -3.44 -4.93
C ASP A 91 -4.16 -3.24 -5.68
N GLY A 92 -3.45 -2.15 -5.38
CA GLY A 92 -2.08 -1.91 -5.85
C GLY A 92 -1.07 -2.95 -5.36
N LEU A 93 -1.17 -3.38 -4.09
CA LEU A 93 -0.33 -4.46 -3.54
C LEU A 93 -0.63 -5.81 -4.20
N ILE A 94 -1.90 -6.15 -4.38
CA ILE A 94 -2.31 -7.39 -5.06
C ILE A 94 -1.81 -7.40 -6.50
N LEU A 95 -1.97 -6.28 -7.22
CA LEU A 95 -1.48 -6.16 -8.59
C LEU A 95 0.05 -6.29 -8.65
N LEU A 96 0.77 -5.68 -7.71
CA LEU A 96 2.22 -5.80 -7.61
C LEU A 96 2.65 -7.25 -7.32
N LYS A 97 1.93 -7.98 -6.46
CA LYS A 97 2.18 -9.41 -6.19
C LYS A 97 2.00 -10.26 -7.45
N ILE A 98 0.89 -10.10 -8.17
CA ILE A 98 0.63 -10.82 -9.42
C ILE A 98 1.74 -10.53 -10.43
N TRP A 99 2.14 -9.26 -10.54
CA TRP A 99 3.16 -8.86 -11.49
C TRP A 99 4.55 -9.39 -11.15
N LEU A 100 4.96 -9.34 -9.88
CA LEU A 100 6.24 -9.91 -9.44
C LEU A 100 6.28 -11.44 -9.58
N ALA A 101 5.13 -12.11 -9.49
CA ALA A 101 5.03 -13.56 -9.62
C ALA A 101 4.99 -14.05 -11.09
N TYR A 102 4.30 -13.33 -11.98
CA TYR A 102 3.99 -13.82 -13.35
C TYR A 102 4.44 -12.88 -14.48
N GLY A 103 4.78 -11.64 -14.15
CA GLY A 103 5.10 -10.61 -15.13
C GLY A 103 6.53 -10.69 -15.66
N PRO A 104 6.79 -10.02 -16.80
CA PRO A 104 8.14 -9.89 -17.33
C PRO A 104 9.01 -9.00 -16.43
N ILE A 105 10.33 -9.25 -16.44
CA ILE A 105 11.31 -8.37 -15.78
C ILE A 105 11.17 -6.96 -16.35
N SER A 106 10.80 -6.03 -15.48
CA SER A 106 10.33 -4.71 -15.86
C SER A 106 11.02 -3.63 -15.04
N LYS A 107 11.11 -2.42 -15.61
CA LYS A 107 11.63 -1.24 -14.89
C LYS A 107 10.44 -0.44 -14.37
N PHE A 108 10.37 -0.26 -13.06
CA PHE A 108 9.40 0.64 -12.46
C PHE A 108 9.87 2.09 -12.60
N TRP A 109 9.05 2.92 -13.25
CA TRP A 109 9.32 4.34 -13.35
C TRP A 109 8.60 5.07 -12.22
N ARG A 110 9.35 5.81 -11.40
CA ARG A 110 8.77 6.68 -10.38
C ARG A 110 7.93 7.75 -11.05
N ILE A 111 6.62 7.71 -10.87
CA ILE A 111 5.72 8.77 -11.36
C ILE A 111 5.76 9.92 -10.35
N ASN A 112 6.26 11.07 -10.77
CA ASN A 112 6.18 12.29 -9.96
C ASN A 112 4.86 13.00 -10.28
N TYR A 113 4.06 13.26 -9.25
CA TYR A 113 2.83 14.05 -9.39
C TYR A 113 3.08 15.46 -8.85
N TYR A 114 2.75 16.45 -9.65
CA TYR A 114 2.74 17.86 -9.24
C TYR A 114 1.29 18.27 -9.05
N LYS A 115 0.94 18.65 -7.82
CA LYS A 115 -0.35 19.29 -7.54
C LYS A 115 -0.26 20.71 -8.10
N LYS A 116 -1.10 21.03 -9.09
CA LYS A 116 -1.29 22.42 -9.53
C LYS A 116 -1.84 23.26 -8.38
#